data_AF-E1IEC4-F1
#
_entry.id   AF-E1IEC4-F1
#
_cell.length_a   1.000
_cell.length_b   1.000
_cell.length_c   1.000
_cell.angle_alpha   90.00
_cell.angle_beta   90.00
_cell.angle_gamma   90.00
#
_symmetry.space_group_name_H-M   'P 1'
#
loop_
_entity.id
_entity.type
_entity.pdbx_description
1 polymer ?
#
loop_
_entity_poly.entity_id
_entity_poly.type
_entity_poly.pdbx_seq_one_letter_code
_entity_poly.pdbx_strand_id
1 'polypeptide(L)'
;MPIVIANRRTSITTLQQRFGAATLLDVTSQGPAPWVRFSPFYPHGAIPVPLSPGMTAASVEGIWQGLKVFTHANIDLNTMTNTTMRGLKRTTRRFGAVQGHRAGVAGTTLLDYATARQRIYLPAYRWVLDHCLQPELDDLRQRASQGLVVLLDYETNTDLADLRRPLSHAGLIIRYLDGTWPVS
;
A
#
# COMPACT_ATOMS: atom_id res chain seq x y z
N MET A 1 -6.13 -15.99 11.66
CA MET A 1 -7.29 -16.02 10.75
C MET A 1 -6.84 -16.57 9.39
N PRO A 2 -7.60 -17.41 8.66
CA PRO A 2 -7.08 -18.10 7.47
C PRO A 2 -7.07 -17.17 6.23
N ILE A 3 -6.20 -16.18 6.24
CA ILE A 3 -5.93 -15.31 5.09
C ILE A 3 -4.49 -15.50 4.65
N VAL A 4 -4.29 -15.75 3.36
CA VAL A 4 -2.96 -15.89 2.75
C VAL A 4 -2.84 -14.95 1.54
N ILE A 5 -1.60 -14.76 1.07
CA ILE A 5 -1.30 -13.91 -0.09
C ILE A 5 -0.86 -14.79 -1.25
N ALA A 6 -1.30 -14.44 -2.46
CA ALA A 6 -0.74 -14.98 -3.68
C ALA A 6 -0.43 -13.88 -4.69
N ASN A 7 0.51 -14.16 -5.59
CA ASN A 7 0.83 -13.21 -6.64
C ASN A 7 -0.33 -13.12 -7.64
N ARG A 8 -0.79 -11.90 -7.94
CA ARG A 8 -1.88 -11.61 -8.88
C ARG A 8 -1.64 -12.14 -10.29
N ARG A 9 -0.38 -12.36 -10.69
CA ARG A 9 -0.01 -12.94 -11.98
C ARG A 9 -0.16 -14.46 -12.03
N THR A 10 -0.40 -15.11 -10.90
CA THR A 10 -0.63 -16.55 -10.84
C THR A 10 -1.97 -16.88 -11.52
N SER A 11 -2.00 -17.91 -12.36
CA SER A 11 -3.22 -18.31 -13.04
C SER A 11 -4.29 -18.80 -12.04
N ILE A 12 -5.57 -18.60 -12.37
CA ILE A 12 -6.69 -19.08 -11.55
C ILE A 12 -6.60 -20.59 -11.35
N THR A 13 -6.28 -21.35 -12.39
CA THR A 13 -6.12 -22.81 -12.33
C THR A 13 -5.06 -23.21 -11.29
N THR A 14 -3.90 -22.56 -11.30
CA THR A 14 -2.83 -22.83 -10.31
C THR A 14 -3.27 -22.45 -8.90
N LEU A 15 -3.99 -21.33 -8.74
CA LEU A 15 -4.52 -20.92 -7.44
C LEU A 15 -5.56 -21.92 -6.91
N GLN A 16 -6.44 -22.43 -7.77
CA GLN A 16 -7.43 -23.45 -7.42
C GLN A 16 -6.77 -24.78 -7.05
N GLN A 17 -5.74 -25.20 -7.79
CA GLN A 17 -4.97 -26.40 -7.43
C GLN A 17 -4.29 -26.26 -6.07
N ARG A 18 -3.79 -25.06 -5.75
CA ARG A 18 -3.06 -24.79 -4.50
C ARG A 18 -3.96 -24.56 -3.30
N PHE A 19 -5.08 -23.88 -3.49
CA PHE A 19 -5.94 -23.39 -2.41
C PHE A 19 -7.37 -23.94 -2.45
N GLY A 20 -7.67 -24.84 -3.37
CA GLY A 20 -8.99 -25.48 -3.51
C GLY A 20 -10.10 -24.44 -3.77
N ALA A 21 -11.18 -24.56 -3.00
CA ALA A 21 -12.34 -23.67 -3.07
C ALA A 21 -12.16 -22.34 -2.31
N ALA A 22 -10.92 -21.89 -2.09
CA ALA A 22 -10.65 -20.64 -1.39
C ALA A 22 -11.25 -19.42 -2.10
N THR A 23 -11.68 -18.43 -1.31
CA THR A 23 -12.16 -17.16 -1.84
C THR A 23 -10.97 -16.32 -2.32
N LEU A 24 -10.92 -16.02 -3.62
CA LEU A 24 -9.85 -15.21 -4.21
C LEU A 24 -10.29 -13.75 -4.29
N LEU A 25 -9.56 -12.84 -3.64
CA LEU A 25 -9.87 -11.40 -3.62
C LEU A 25 -8.72 -10.59 -4.20
N ASP A 26 -8.95 -9.90 -5.31
CA ASP A 26 -7.96 -9.02 -5.93
C ASP A 26 -7.98 -7.64 -5.27
N VAL A 27 -6.95 -7.37 -4.46
CA VAL A 27 -6.79 -6.09 -3.73
C VAL A 27 -5.87 -5.12 -4.46
N THR A 28 -5.51 -5.39 -5.72
CA THR A 28 -4.70 -4.49 -6.53
C THR A 28 -5.52 -3.33 -7.09
N SER A 29 -4.85 -2.36 -7.74
CA SER A 29 -5.55 -1.29 -8.48
C SER A 29 -6.35 -1.77 -9.70
N GLN A 30 -6.27 -3.07 -10.04
CA GLN A 30 -7.06 -3.70 -11.10
C GLN A 30 -8.17 -4.62 -10.53
N GLY A 31 -8.27 -4.71 -9.21
CA GLY A 31 -9.28 -5.52 -8.55
C GLY A 31 -10.70 -4.99 -8.79
N PRO A 32 -11.72 -5.85 -8.68
CA PRO A 32 -13.11 -5.40 -8.70
C PRO A 32 -13.47 -4.67 -7.40
N ALA A 33 -14.53 -3.86 -7.44
CA ALA A 33 -15.11 -3.30 -6.23
C ALA A 33 -15.70 -4.42 -5.34
N PRO A 34 -15.65 -4.28 -3.99
CA PRO A 34 -15.03 -3.17 -3.25
C PRO A 34 -13.50 -3.31 -3.06
N TRP A 35 -12.92 -4.46 -3.41
CA TRP A 35 -11.53 -4.84 -3.07
C TRP A 35 -10.44 -3.91 -3.64
N VAL A 36 -10.71 -3.24 -4.77
CA VAL A 36 -9.84 -2.19 -5.32
C VAL A 36 -9.50 -1.09 -4.31
N ARG A 37 -10.38 -0.86 -3.32
CA ARG A 37 -10.21 0.16 -2.27
C ARG A 37 -9.03 -0.13 -1.34
N PHE A 38 -8.59 -1.38 -1.25
CA PHE A 38 -7.37 -1.74 -0.51
C PHE A 38 -6.07 -1.32 -1.22
N SER A 39 -6.14 -1.00 -2.52
CA SER A 39 -4.97 -0.58 -3.28
C SER A 39 -4.39 0.72 -2.71
N PRO A 40 -3.06 0.83 -2.51
CA PRO A 40 -2.41 2.08 -2.12
C PRO A 40 -2.64 3.23 -3.12
N PHE A 41 -3.05 2.90 -4.35
CA PHE A 41 -3.37 3.85 -5.40
C PHE A 41 -4.79 4.43 -5.27
N TYR A 42 -5.68 3.77 -4.52
CA TYR A 42 -7.08 4.17 -4.45
C TYR A 42 -7.22 5.55 -3.78
N PRO A 43 -7.99 6.48 -4.37
CA PRO A 43 -8.04 7.86 -3.93
C PRO A 43 -9.07 8.05 -2.81
N HIS A 44 -8.80 7.54 -1.61
CA HIS A 44 -9.68 7.70 -0.44
C HIS A 44 -9.90 9.17 -0.05
N GLY A 45 -8.92 10.04 -0.33
CA GLY A 45 -8.97 11.44 0.10
C GLY A 45 -8.65 11.60 1.59
N ALA A 46 -8.34 12.84 1.98
CA ALA A 46 -8.12 13.26 3.36
C ALA A 46 -7.06 12.46 4.16
N ILE A 47 -6.22 11.64 3.49
CA ILE A 47 -5.17 10.85 4.15
C ILE A 47 -4.11 11.81 4.68
N PRO A 48 -3.86 11.89 6.00
CA PRO A 48 -2.83 12.76 6.54
C PRO A 48 -1.46 12.43 5.95
N VAL A 49 -0.75 13.45 5.48
CA VAL A 49 0.62 13.29 5.00
C VAL A 49 1.55 13.20 6.21
N PRO A 50 2.22 12.07 6.47
CA PRO A 50 3.08 11.94 7.65
C PRO A 50 4.17 13.01 7.67
N LEU A 51 4.50 13.48 8.87
CA LEU A 51 5.49 14.55 9.12
C LEU A 51 5.12 15.90 8.45
N SER A 52 3.86 16.09 8.06
CA SER A 52 3.37 17.32 7.43
C SER A 52 2.04 17.77 8.05
N PRO A 53 2.07 18.39 9.25
CA PRO A 53 0.85 18.79 9.95
C PRO A 53 -0.09 19.63 9.07
N GLY A 54 -1.39 19.31 9.11
CA GLY A 54 -2.42 20.00 8.33
C GLY A 54 -2.48 19.64 6.84
N MET A 55 -1.57 18.81 6.34
CA MET A 55 -1.58 18.38 4.93
C MET A 55 -2.23 17.01 4.77
N THR A 56 -3.02 16.87 3.71
CA THR A 56 -3.65 15.60 3.32
C THR A 56 -3.39 15.26 1.85
N ALA A 57 -3.62 14.01 1.49
CA ALA A 57 -3.48 13.49 0.14
C ALA A 57 -4.66 12.61 -0.27
N ALA A 58 -4.81 12.42 -1.58
CA ALA A 58 -5.80 11.56 -2.19
C ALA A 58 -5.52 10.08 -1.94
N SER A 59 -4.26 9.64 -2.02
CA SER A 59 -3.88 8.22 -1.92
C SER A 59 -2.54 8.03 -1.19
N VAL A 60 -2.33 6.82 -0.66
CA VAL A 60 -1.06 6.44 0.01
C VAL A 60 0.10 6.44 -0.99
N GLU A 61 -0.13 5.96 -2.21
CA GLU A 61 0.87 6.04 -3.28
C GLU A 61 1.16 7.49 -3.67
N GLY A 62 0.15 8.37 -3.66
CA GLY A 62 0.35 9.81 -3.88
C GLY A 62 1.29 10.42 -2.85
N ILE A 63 1.15 10.07 -1.57
CA ILE A 63 2.09 10.47 -0.52
C ILE A 63 3.49 9.91 -0.81
N TRP A 64 3.58 8.61 -1.10
CA TRP A 64 4.85 7.91 -1.32
C TRP A 64 5.63 8.48 -2.50
N GLN A 65 4.98 8.71 -3.64
CA GLN A 65 5.59 9.28 -4.83
C GLN A 65 5.86 10.78 -4.67
N GLY A 66 4.98 11.50 -3.96
CA GLY A 66 5.11 12.92 -3.74
C GLY A 66 6.30 13.27 -2.86
N LEU A 67 6.57 12.49 -1.82
CA LEU A 67 7.73 12.71 -0.95
C LEU A 67 9.04 12.12 -1.48
N LYS A 68 8.99 11.31 -2.55
CA LYS A 68 10.18 10.70 -3.15
C LYS A 68 11.07 11.76 -3.81
N VAL A 69 12.35 11.74 -3.50
CA VAL A 69 13.35 12.64 -4.09
C VAL A 69 14.27 11.82 -4.99
N PHE A 70 14.54 12.36 -6.17
CA PHE A 70 15.45 11.81 -7.15
C PHE A 70 16.60 12.77 -7.40
N THR A 71 17.64 12.27 -8.07
CA THR A 71 18.83 13.06 -8.45
C THR A 71 18.48 14.31 -9.27
N HIS A 72 17.44 14.23 -10.12
CA HIS A 72 17.03 15.34 -11.00
C HIS A 72 15.61 15.86 -10.70
N ALA A 73 15.01 15.48 -9.56
CA ALA A 73 13.69 16.00 -9.18
C ALA A 73 13.46 15.95 -7.67
N ASN A 74 12.93 17.04 -7.12
CA ASN A 74 12.51 17.12 -5.73
C ASN A 74 11.12 16.47 -5.54
N ILE A 75 10.48 16.68 -4.40
CA ILE A 75 9.10 16.28 -4.13
C ILE A 75 8.11 16.80 -5.20
N ASP A 76 6.97 16.14 -5.33
CA ASP A 76 5.92 16.47 -6.30
C ASP A 76 4.52 16.42 -5.66
N LEU A 77 3.98 17.58 -5.30
CA LEU A 77 2.67 17.69 -4.65
C LEU A 77 1.50 17.32 -5.57
N ASN A 78 1.68 17.35 -6.90
CA ASN A 78 0.60 16.98 -7.82
C ASN A 78 0.24 15.50 -7.70
N THR A 79 1.20 14.65 -7.29
CA THR A 79 0.91 13.24 -7.00
C THR A 79 -0.01 13.08 -5.78
N MET A 80 0.04 14.01 -4.82
CA MET A 80 -0.78 13.96 -3.61
C MET A 80 -2.24 14.34 -3.89
N THR A 81 -2.52 15.14 -4.91
CA THR A 81 -3.89 15.57 -5.26
C THR A 81 -4.51 14.72 -6.38
N ASN A 82 -3.77 13.76 -6.95
CA ASN A 82 -4.24 12.93 -8.04
C ASN A 82 -5.28 11.90 -7.58
N THR A 83 -6.50 12.00 -8.12
CA THR A 83 -7.63 11.12 -7.85
C THR A 83 -7.92 10.12 -8.97
N THR A 84 -7.10 10.08 -10.02
CA THR A 84 -7.35 9.25 -11.22
C THR A 84 -6.75 7.85 -11.12
N MET A 85 -5.91 7.58 -10.12
CA MET A 85 -5.05 6.39 -9.98
C MET A 85 -4.03 6.20 -11.13
N ARG A 86 -3.96 7.13 -12.09
CA ARG A 86 -3.10 7.08 -13.29
C ARG A 86 -1.96 8.09 -13.17
N GLY A 87 -0.80 7.75 -13.73
CA GLY A 87 0.34 8.68 -13.81
C GLY A 87 1.01 9.01 -12.47
N LEU A 88 0.69 8.31 -11.38
CA LEU A 88 1.26 8.54 -10.05
C LEU A 88 2.76 8.16 -9.94
N LYS A 89 3.18 7.13 -10.67
CA LYS A 89 4.53 6.57 -10.53
C LYS A 89 5.59 7.51 -11.12
N ARG A 90 6.51 7.96 -10.27
CA ARG A 90 7.73 8.66 -10.65
C ARG A 90 8.88 7.63 -10.75
N THR A 91 9.64 7.64 -11.83
CA THR A 91 10.57 6.55 -12.18
C THR A 91 12.01 7.01 -12.31
N THR A 92 12.96 6.11 -12.03
CA THR A 92 14.40 6.39 -12.13
C THR A 92 14.84 6.67 -13.56
N ARG A 93 14.19 6.06 -14.56
CA ARG A 93 14.42 6.33 -15.98
C ARG A 93 14.21 7.81 -16.33
N ARG A 94 13.25 8.48 -15.69
CA ARG A 94 12.92 9.89 -15.98
C ARG A 94 13.65 10.87 -15.07
N PHE A 95 13.81 10.53 -13.79
CA PHE A 95 14.24 11.49 -12.77
C PHE A 95 15.63 11.19 -12.15
N GLY A 96 16.31 10.13 -12.59
CA GLY A 96 17.61 9.69 -12.05
C GLY A 96 17.47 8.77 -10.84
N ALA A 97 18.58 8.48 -10.15
CA ALA A 97 18.56 7.61 -8.97
C ALA A 97 17.69 8.18 -7.85
N VAL A 98 17.01 7.30 -7.10
CA VAL A 98 16.26 7.68 -5.88
C VAL A 98 17.27 8.03 -4.80
N GLN A 99 17.15 9.24 -4.24
CA GLN A 99 17.98 9.72 -3.15
C GLN A 99 17.36 9.39 -1.79
N GLY A 100 16.02 9.28 -1.73
CA GLY A 100 15.27 8.92 -0.53
C GLY A 100 13.86 9.50 -0.53
N HIS A 101 13.25 9.64 0.64
CA HIS A 101 11.97 10.35 0.82
C HIS A 101 12.12 11.49 1.80
N ARG A 102 11.60 12.67 1.46
CA ARG A 102 11.69 13.82 2.35
C ARG A 102 10.82 13.59 3.59
N ALA A 103 11.35 13.97 4.76
CA ALA A 103 10.67 13.91 6.04
C ALA A 103 9.58 14.99 6.13
N GLY A 104 8.49 14.79 5.38
CA GLY A 104 7.38 15.73 5.27
C GLY A 104 7.56 16.79 4.18
N VAL A 105 6.52 17.60 3.98
CA VAL A 105 6.45 18.60 2.90
C VAL A 105 7.26 19.87 3.21
N ALA A 106 7.38 20.25 4.46
CA ALA A 106 8.25 21.35 4.88
C ALA A 106 9.62 20.87 5.39
N GLY A 107 9.85 19.55 5.44
CA GLY A 107 11.08 18.99 5.98
C GLY A 107 12.31 19.23 5.10
N THR A 108 13.49 19.23 5.71
CA THR A 108 14.78 19.35 5.03
C THR A 108 15.57 18.04 5.03
N THR A 109 15.19 17.08 5.87
CA THR A 109 15.86 15.78 6.00
C THR A 109 15.36 14.79 4.95
N LEU A 110 16.28 14.01 4.41
CA LEU A 110 15.98 12.89 3.52
C LEU A 110 16.09 11.57 4.28
N LEU A 111 14.99 10.82 4.31
CA LEU A 111 14.92 9.50 4.89
C LEU A 111 15.38 8.45 3.88
N ASP A 112 16.17 7.50 4.35
CA ASP A 112 16.44 6.28 3.58
C ASP A 112 15.15 5.48 3.35
N TYR A 113 15.24 4.47 2.51
CA TYR A 113 14.09 3.69 2.09
C TYR A 113 13.42 2.92 3.24
N ALA A 114 14.20 2.38 4.19
CA ALA A 114 13.67 1.64 5.34
C ALA A 114 12.91 2.56 6.30
N THR A 115 13.54 3.68 6.64
CA THR A 115 12.99 4.71 7.52
C THR A 115 11.77 5.37 6.88
N ALA A 116 11.77 5.60 5.57
CA ALA A 116 10.61 6.10 4.84
C ALA A 116 9.43 5.12 4.88
N ARG A 117 9.66 3.82 4.71
CA ARG A 117 8.60 2.81 4.88
C ARG A 117 7.96 2.93 6.26
N GLN A 118 8.78 3.00 7.31
CA GLN A 118 8.30 3.05 8.69
C GLN A 118 7.59 4.36 9.06
N ARG A 119 8.14 5.51 8.65
CA ARG A 119 7.65 6.83 9.08
C ARG A 119 6.63 7.46 8.13
N ILE A 120 6.51 6.96 6.90
CA ILE A 120 5.62 7.52 5.87
C ILE A 120 4.62 6.47 5.40
N TYR A 121 5.09 5.37 4.79
CA TYR A 121 4.19 4.42 4.14
C TYR A 121 3.25 3.71 5.12
N LEU A 122 3.82 3.16 6.21
CA LEU A 122 3.03 2.41 7.19
C LEU A 122 1.99 3.30 7.91
N PRO A 123 2.31 4.48 8.45
CA PRO A 123 1.30 5.32 9.11
C PRO A 123 0.20 5.77 8.15
N ALA A 124 0.54 6.11 6.90
CA ALA A 124 -0.44 6.48 5.90
C ALA A 124 -1.39 5.32 5.53
N TYR A 125 -0.84 4.11 5.31
CA TYR A 125 -1.65 2.94 4.99
C TYR A 125 -2.49 2.48 6.18
N ARG A 126 -1.94 2.51 7.39
CA ARG A 126 -2.68 2.21 8.62
C ARG A 126 -3.87 3.15 8.80
N TRP A 127 -3.67 4.46 8.59
CA TRP A 127 -4.75 5.43 8.70
C TRP A 127 -5.92 5.09 7.75
N VAL A 128 -5.61 4.68 6.52
CA VAL A 128 -6.64 4.23 5.55
C VAL A 128 -7.39 3.00 6.05
N LEU A 129 -6.69 2.02 6.63
CA LEU A 129 -7.33 0.85 7.22
C LEU A 129 -8.25 1.26 8.37
N ASP A 130 -7.75 2.08 9.30
CA ASP A 130 -8.48 2.57 10.48
C ASP A 130 -9.75 3.38 10.10
N HIS A 131 -9.68 4.24 9.08
CA HIS A 131 -10.70 5.27 8.84
C HIS A 131 -11.54 5.08 7.57
N CYS A 132 -11.07 4.32 6.58
CA CYS A 132 -11.70 4.27 5.26
C CYS A 132 -12.21 2.88 4.86
N LEU A 133 -11.73 1.82 5.51
CA LEU A 133 -11.89 0.43 5.05
C LEU A 133 -12.56 -0.49 6.08
N GLN A 134 -13.18 0.04 7.13
CA GLN A 134 -13.83 -0.79 8.15
C GLN A 134 -14.89 -1.75 7.55
N PRO A 135 -15.78 -1.33 6.63
CA PRO A 135 -16.74 -2.24 6.02
C PRO A 135 -16.08 -3.39 5.24
N GLU A 136 -15.03 -3.10 4.48
CA GLU A 136 -14.32 -4.12 3.70
C GLU A 136 -13.47 -5.04 4.58
N LEU A 137 -12.93 -4.53 5.68
CA LEU A 137 -12.24 -5.33 6.70
C LEU A 137 -13.21 -6.27 7.41
N ASP A 138 -14.44 -5.84 7.68
CA ASP A 138 -15.47 -6.69 8.28
C ASP A 138 -15.96 -7.77 7.31
N ASP A 139 -16.20 -7.44 6.03
CA ASP A 139 -16.50 -8.45 4.99
C ASP A 139 -15.35 -9.46 4.87
N LEU A 140 -14.10 -8.99 4.93
CA LEU A 140 -12.93 -9.86 4.89
C LEU A 140 -12.87 -10.81 6.10
N ARG A 141 -13.17 -10.32 7.32
CA ARG A 141 -13.28 -11.17 8.53
C ARG A 141 -14.41 -12.19 8.40
N GLN A 142 -15.57 -11.78 7.88
CA GLN A 142 -16.72 -12.65 7.68
C GLN A 142 -16.40 -13.78 6.69
N ARG A 143 -15.76 -13.48 5.56
CA ARG A 143 -15.33 -14.50 4.60
C ARG A 143 -14.29 -15.44 5.19
N ALA A 144 -13.35 -14.90 5.95
CA ALA A 144 -12.31 -15.69 6.61
C ALA A 144 -12.86 -16.60 7.73
N SER A 145 -14.04 -16.33 8.29
CA SER A 145 -14.71 -17.25 9.21
C SER A 145 -15.42 -18.41 8.49
N GLN A 146 -15.71 -18.26 7.19
CA GLN A 146 -16.36 -19.26 6.36
C GLN A 146 -15.37 -20.17 5.60
N GLY A 147 -14.12 -19.74 5.45
CA GLY A 147 -13.08 -20.52 4.79
C GLY A 147 -11.80 -19.75 4.50
N LEU A 148 -10.88 -20.37 3.77
CA LEU A 148 -9.61 -19.75 3.36
C LEU A 148 -9.88 -18.59 2.40
N VAL A 149 -9.27 -17.44 2.68
CA VAL A 149 -9.25 -16.28 1.78
C VAL A 149 -7.83 -16.08 1.25
N VAL A 150 -7.71 -15.85 -0.05
CA VAL A 150 -6.45 -15.53 -0.72
C VAL A 150 -6.52 -14.10 -1.26
N LEU A 151 -5.72 -13.22 -0.69
CA LEU A 151 -5.54 -11.86 -1.20
C LEU A 151 -4.54 -11.89 -2.36
N LEU A 152 -4.92 -11.30 -3.50
CA LEU A 152 -4.05 -11.18 -4.66
C LEU A 152 -3.39 -9.81 -4.70
N ASP A 153 -2.07 -9.82 -4.81
CA ASP A 153 -1.24 -8.62 -4.90
C ASP A 153 -0.11 -8.85 -5.93
N TYR A 154 0.43 -7.78 -6.53
CA TYR A 154 1.59 -7.90 -7.42
C TYR A 154 2.86 -8.26 -6.66
N GLU A 155 2.96 -7.86 -5.39
CA GLU A 155 4.04 -8.24 -4.49
C GLU A 155 3.55 -9.16 -3.38
N THR A 156 4.46 -10.00 -2.88
CA THR A 156 4.17 -10.96 -1.81
C THR A 156 5.16 -10.87 -0.66
N ASN A 157 6.04 -9.87 -0.68
CA ASN A 157 6.99 -9.65 0.41
C ASN A 157 6.25 -9.10 1.63
N THR A 158 6.19 -9.88 2.71
CA THR A 158 5.58 -9.48 4.00
C THR A 158 6.62 -9.09 5.05
N ASP A 159 7.91 -9.19 4.71
CA ASP A 159 9.02 -8.81 5.56
C ASP A 159 9.35 -7.32 5.36
N LEU A 160 9.19 -6.56 6.44
CA LEU A 160 9.48 -5.13 6.46
C LEU A 160 10.98 -4.85 6.34
N ALA A 161 11.81 -5.77 6.83
CA ALA A 161 13.27 -5.68 6.78
C ALA A 161 13.83 -6.09 5.42
N ASP A 162 13.10 -6.85 4.60
CA ASP A 162 13.51 -7.15 3.24
C ASP A 162 13.27 -5.93 2.33
N LEU A 163 14.35 -5.17 2.11
CA LEU A 163 14.35 -3.99 1.24
C LEU A 163 14.57 -4.34 -0.24
N ARG A 164 14.94 -5.58 -0.57
CA ARG A 164 15.26 -6.00 -1.95
C ARG A 164 14.02 -6.08 -2.82
N ARG A 165 12.85 -6.21 -2.19
CA ARG A 165 11.54 -6.33 -2.84
C ARG A 165 10.57 -5.31 -2.27
N PRO A 166 9.66 -4.72 -3.09
CA PRO A 166 8.63 -3.85 -2.57
C PRO A 166 7.72 -4.62 -1.60
N LEU A 167 7.24 -3.92 -0.58
CA LEU A 167 6.37 -4.48 0.44
C LEU A 167 4.98 -4.77 -0.15
N SER A 168 4.41 -5.93 0.19
CA SER A 168 3.04 -6.27 -0.15
C SER A 168 2.05 -5.52 0.74
N HIS A 169 1.10 -4.79 0.14
CA HIS A 169 0.02 -4.18 0.91
C HIS A 169 -0.98 -5.23 1.38
N ALA A 170 -1.17 -6.32 0.64
CA ALA A 170 -1.95 -7.47 1.12
C ALA A 170 -1.37 -8.05 2.42
N GLY A 171 -0.04 -8.08 2.54
CA GLY A 171 0.62 -8.46 3.79
C GLY A 171 0.35 -7.52 4.95
N LEU A 172 0.21 -6.23 4.69
CA LEU A 172 -0.16 -5.25 5.71
C LEU A 172 -1.61 -5.39 6.16
N ILE A 173 -2.54 -5.73 5.25
CA ILE A 173 -3.93 -6.03 5.61
C ILE A 173 -3.99 -7.21 6.59
N ILE A 174 -3.25 -8.28 6.31
CA ILE A 174 -3.18 -9.45 7.20
C ILE A 174 -2.61 -9.06 8.57
N ARG A 175 -1.47 -8.34 8.60
CA ARG A 175 -0.88 -7.86 9.86
C ARG A 175 -1.83 -6.99 10.67
N TYR A 176 -2.59 -6.12 10.00
CA TYR A 176 -3.58 -5.27 10.63
C TYR A 176 -4.68 -6.11 11.30
N LEU A 177 -5.24 -7.08 10.57
CA LEU A 177 -6.32 -7.93 11.08
C LEU A 177 -5.86 -8.89 12.18
N ASP A 178 -4.61 -9.36 12.12
CA ASP A 178 -4.01 -10.21 13.14
C ASP A 178 -3.50 -9.41 14.37
N GLY A 179 -3.62 -8.08 14.37
CA GLY A 179 -3.14 -7.23 15.47
C GLY A 179 -1.62 -7.19 15.60
N THR A 180 -0.88 -7.54 14.54
CA THR A 180 0.59 -7.59 14.49
C THR A 180 1.18 -6.44 13.69
N TRP A 181 0.47 -5.32 13.63
CA TRP A 181 0.95 -4.12 12.95
C TRP A 181 2.29 -3.69 13.57
N PRO A 182 3.32 -3.40 12.76
CA PRO A 182 4.61 -2.94 13.27
C PRO A 182 4.42 -1.66 14.09
N VAL A 183 4.77 -1.72 15.37
CA VAL A 183 4.87 -0.53 16.22
C VAL A 183 6.05 0.31 15.76
N SER A 184 5.79 1.61 15.60
CA SER A 184 6.80 2.66 15.43
C SER A 184 7.39 3.06 16.78
#